data_AF-A0A940PXF0-F1
#
_entry.id   AF-A0A940PXF0-F1
#
_cell.length_a   1.000
_cell.length_b   1.000
_cell.length_c   1.000
_cell.angle_alpha   90.00
_cell.angle_beta   90.00
_cell.angle_gamma   90.00
#
_symmetry.space_group_name_H-M   'P 1'
#
loop_
_entity.id
_entity.type
_entity.pdbx_description
1 polymer ?
#
loop_
_entity_poly.entity_id
_entity_poly.type
_entity_poly.pdbx_seq_one_letter_code
_entity_poly.pdbx_strand_id
1 'polypeptide(L)'
;MGGKQPSFTIVIHDMDIVQQAINYDVAIEMIQSMRVKAIHRMNNAPSEEERRKAENEVRLYNKEERILNYGEPNAKDSVYDKVFRFYGPIIRGEKAT
;
A
#
# COMPACT_ATOMS: atom_id res chain seq x y z
N MET A 1 -46.20 -23.54 -16.41
CA MET A 1 -44.89 -23.96 -15.86
C MET A 1 -44.07 -22.71 -15.61
N GLY A 2 -44.01 -22.26 -14.36
CA GLY A 2 -43.32 -21.03 -13.99
C GLY A 2 -41.83 -21.28 -13.84
N GLY A 3 -41.04 -20.81 -14.81
CA GLY A 3 -39.59 -20.77 -14.70
C GLY A 3 -39.20 -19.76 -13.63
N LYS A 4 -38.79 -20.24 -12.45
CA LYS A 4 -38.07 -19.40 -11.50
C LYS A 4 -36.72 -19.07 -12.14
N GLN A 5 -36.56 -17.83 -12.61
CA GLN A 5 -35.24 -17.29 -12.89
C GLN A 5 -34.40 -17.38 -11.62
N PRO A 6 -33.19 -17.94 -11.65
CA PRO A 6 -32.31 -17.88 -10.49
C PRO A 6 -32.01 -16.41 -10.21
N SER A 7 -32.40 -15.96 -9.02
CA SER A 7 -31.97 -14.66 -8.50
C SER A 7 -30.45 -14.69 -8.39
N PHE A 8 -29.76 -13.98 -9.28
CA PHE A 8 -28.34 -13.70 -9.15
C PHE A 8 -28.14 -12.70 -8.02
N THR A 9 -28.29 -13.18 -6.78
CA THR A 9 -27.74 -12.50 -5.63
C THR A 9 -26.24 -12.80 -5.64
N ILE A 10 -25.50 -12.18 -6.56
CA ILE A 10 -24.05 -12.04 -6.39
C ILE A 10 -23.94 -11.11 -5.19
N VAL A 11 -23.48 -11.70 -4.10
CA VAL A 11 -23.64 -11.21 -2.74
C VAL A 11 -22.77 -9.97 -2.61
N ILE A 12 -23.36 -8.83 -2.24
CA ILE A 12 -22.69 -7.54 -2.05
C ILE A 12 -21.41 -7.65 -1.20
N HIS A 13 -21.33 -8.67 -0.33
CA HIS A 13 -20.14 -9.03 0.46
C HIS A 13 -18.88 -9.34 -0.37
N ASP A 14 -19.02 -9.99 -1.53
CA ASP A 14 -17.85 -10.36 -2.35
C ASP A 14 -17.26 -9.14 -3.06
N MET A 15 -18.08 -8.13 -3.38
CA MET A 15 -17.60 -6.85 -3.92
C MET A 15 -16.74 -6.11 -2.90
N ASP A 16 -17.09 -6.16 -1.61
CA ASP A 16 -16.32 -5.49 -0.55
C ASP A 16 -14.94 -6.14 -0.37
N ILE A 17 -14.86 -7.48 -0.44
CA ILE A 17 -13.59 -8.23 -0.37
C ILE A 17 -12.71 -7.94 -1.58
N VAL A 18 -13.28 -7.93 -2.79
CA VAL A 18 -12.56 -7.61 -4.03
C VAL A 18 -12.06 -6.15 -3.99
N GLN A 19 -12.90 -5.22 -3.54
CA GLN A 19 -12.51 -3.82 -3.42
C GLN A 19 -11.40 -3.62 -2.39
N GLN A 20 -11.44 -4.35 -1.26
CA GLN A 20 -10.38 -4.31 -0.26
C GLN A 20 -9.07 -4.90 -0.79
N ALA A 21 -9.12 -5.99 -1.55
CA ALA A 21 -7.93 -6.54 -2.21
C ALA A 21 -7.30 -5.53 -3.19
N ILE A 22 -8.11 -4.91 -4.06
CA ILE A 22 -7.66 -3.85 -4.98
C ILE A 22 -7.02 -2.68 -4.20
N ASN A 23 -7.63 -2.27 -3.08
CA ASN A 23 -7.10 -1.17 -2.27
C ASN A 23 -5.73 -1.50 -1.66
N TYR A 24 -5.51 -2.74 -1.21
CA TYR A 24 -4.20 -3.17 -0.71
C TYR A 24 -3.16 -3.26 -1.82
N ASP A 25 -3.53 -3.72 -3.01
CA ASP A 25 -2.61 -3.74 -4.17
C ASP A 25 -2.13 -2.33 -4.51
N VAL A 26 -3.05 -1.35 -4.56
CA VAL A 26 -2.71 0.06 -4.77
C VAL A 26 -1.78 0.58 -3.66
N ALA A 27 -2.03 0.23 -2.40
CA ALA A 27 -1.15 0.62 -1.30
C ALA A 27 0.25 -0.02 -1.41
N ILE A 28 0.34 -1.27 -1.87
CA ILE A 28 1.62 -1.93 -2.15
C ILE A 28 2.36 -1.18 -3.26
N GLU A 29 1.71 -0.83 -4.37
CA GLU A 29 2.33 -0.04 -5.45
C GLU A 29 2.86 1.31 -4.96
N MET A 30 2.14 1.98 -4.05
CA MET A 30 2.59 3.21 -3.43
C MET A 30 3.85 3.00 -2.57
N ILE A 31 3.90 1.95 -1.75
CA ILE A 31 5.09 1.59 -0.97
C ILE A 31 6.27 1.29 -1.90
N GLN A 32 6.04 0.52 -2.97
CA GLN A 32 7.08 0.18 -3.94
C GLN A 32 7.65 1.43 -4.62
N SER A 33 6.79 2.39 -4.97
CA SER A 33 7.20 3.68 -5.52
C SER A 33 8.08 4.47 -4.55
N MET A 34 7.72 4.49 -3.26
CA MET A 34 8.52 5.15 -2.22
C MET A 34 9.87 4.45 -1.99
N ARG A 35 9.88 3.11 -2.04
CA ARG A 35 11.11 2.31 -1.95
C ARG A 35 12.07 2.61 -3.09
N VAL A 36 11.59 2.70 -4.33
CA VAL A 36 12.44 3.06 -5.48
C VAL A 36 13.07 4.45 -5.27
N LYS A 37 12.30 5.43 -4.80
CA LYS A 37 12.83 6.77 -4.46
C LYS A 37 13.89 6.71 -3.36
N ALA A 38 13.69 5.90 -2.33
CA ALA A 38 14.69 5.72 -1.25
C ALA A 38 15.96 5.00 -1.73
N ILE A 39 15.84 3.97 -2.56
CA ILE A 39 17.01 3.29 -3.19
C ILE A 39 17.80 4.30 -4.04
N HIS A 40 17.11 5.14 -4.81
CA HIS A 40 17.78 6.18 -5.59
C HIS A 40 18.52 7.19 -4.70
N ARG A 41 17.92 7.64 -3.58
CA ARG A 41 18.60 8.48 -2.59
C ARG A 41 19.80 7.78 -1.98
N MET A 42 19.66 6.50 -1.62
CA MET A 42 20.72 5.70 -1.03
C MET A 42 21.94 5.58 -1.96
N ASN A 43 21.70 5.36 -3.26
CA ASN A 43 22.76 5.21 -4.26
C ASN A 43 23.47 6.53 -4.61
N ASN A 44 22.82 7.67 -4.39
CA ASN A 44 23.33 9.00 -4.71
C ASN A 44 23.61 9.84 -3.45
N ALA A 45 23.70 9.22 -2.28
CA ALA A 45 23.87 9.93 -1.03
C ALA A 45 25.26 10.60 -0.95
N PRO A 46 25.33 11.92 -0.66
CA PRO A 46 26.58 12.65 -0.49
C PRO A 46 27.31 12.32 0.82
N SER A 47 26.65 11.64 1.76
CA SER A 47 27.22 11.25 3.05
C SER A 47 26.72 9.89 3.52
N GLU A 48 27.49 9.25 4.40
CA GLU A 48 27.10 7.99 5.03
C GLU A 48 25.85 8.15 5.91
N GLU A 49 25.65 9.32 6.53
CA GLU A 49 24.45 9.59 7.31
C GLU A 49 23.19 9.59 6.42
N GLU A 50 23.24 10.27 5.27
CA GLU A 50 22.13 10.29 4.33
C GLU A 50 21.87 8.93 3.70
N ARG A 51 22.94 8.19 3.39
CA ARG A 51 22.85 6.80 2.95
C ARG A 51 22.13 5.93 3.97
N ARG A 52 22.51 6.02 5.25
CA ARG A 52 21.88 5.26 6.35
C ARG A 52 20.42 5.64 6.56
N LYS A 53 20.06 6.92 6.41
CA LYS A 53 18.66 7.37 6.44
C LYS A 53 17.86 6.70 5.32
N ALA A 54 18.36 6.75 4.09
CA ALA A 54 17.70 6.11 2.95
C ALA A 54 17.61 4.59 3.09
N GLU A 55 18.65 3.93 3.63
CA GLU A 55 18.62 2.49 3.92
C GLU A 55 17.54 2.13 4.97
N ASN A 56 17.40 2.95 6.01
CA ASN A 56 16.34 2.76 7.00
C ASN A 56 14.94 2.92 6.40
N GLU A 57 14.75 3.86 5.48
CA GLU A 57 13.50 4.01 4.74
C GLU A 57 13.21 2.77 3.87
N VAL A 58 14.21 2.24 3.15
CA VAL A 58 14.05 0.98 2.39
C VAL A 58 13.64 -0.17 3.30
N ARG A 59 14.28 -0.31 4.47
CA ARG A 59 13.90 -1.33 5.47
C ARG A 59 12.46 -1.15 5.95
N LEU A 60 12.02 0.08 6.18
CA LEU A 60 10.65 0.39 6.57
C LEU A 60 9.65 -0.03 5.48
N TYR A 61 9.88 0.38 4.24
CA TYR A 61 8.99 0.04 3.12
C TYR A 61 8.88 -1.47 2.90
N ASN A 62 9.99 -2.21 2.99
CA ASN A 62 9.96 -3.68 2.93
C ASN A 62 9.11 -4.30 4.04
N LYS A 63 9.16 -3.74 5.25
CA LYS A 63 8.35 -4.20 6.38
C LYS A 63 6.86 -3.93 6.13
N GLU A 64 6.52 -2.74 5.64
CA GLU A 64 5.14 -2.35 5.37
C GLU A 64 4.52 -3.18 4.24
N GLU A 65 5.25 -3.41 3.15
CA GLU A 65 4.81 -4.32 2.08
C GLU A 65 4.56 -5.73 2.61
N ARG A 66 5.43 -6.24 3.47
CA ARG A 66 5.24 -7.55 4.11
C ARG A 66 3.99 -7.59 4.98
N ILE A 67 3.70 -6.52 5.72
CA ILE A 67 2.47 -6.41 6.53
C ILE A 67 1.23 -6.39 5.63
N LEU A 68 1.22 -5.63 4.54
CA LEU A 68 0.08 -5.62 3.61
C LEU A 68 -0.14 -6.96 2.90
N ASN A 69 0.89 -7.77 2.72
CA ASN A 69 0.74 -9.10 2.12
C ASN A 69 0.32 -10.17 3.14
N TYR A 70 0.92 -10.16 4.35
CA TYR A 70 0.86 -11.30 5.26
C TYR A 70 0.51 -10.95 6.72
N GLY A 71 0.25 -9.69 7.03
CA GLY A 71 -0.10 -9.25 8.37
C GLY A 71 -1.52 -9.61 8.78
N GLU A 72 -1.76 -9.61 10.09
CA GLU A 72 -3.11 -9.69 10.67
C GLU A 72 -3.97 -8.50 10.21
N PRO A 73 -5.29 -8.65 10.03
CA PRO A 73 -6.17 -7.61 9.46
C PRO A 73 -5.97 -6.21 10.04
N ASN A 74 -5.92 -6.07 11.36
CA ASN A 74 -5.71 -4.78 12.03
C ASN A 74 -4.37 -4.12 11.67
N ALA A 75 -3.32 -4.93 11.47
CA ALA A 75 -2.01 -4.42 11.05
C ALA A 75 -2.03 -4.00 9.57
N LYS A 76 -2.76 -4.73 8.72
CA LYS A 76 -2.95 -4.36 7.30
C LYS A 76 -3.66 -3.02 7.20
N ASP A 77 -4.77 -2.84 7.93
CA ASP A 77 -5.55 -1.61 7.92
C ASP A 77 -4.75 -0.41 8.43
N SER A 78 -3.98 -0.60 9.51
CA SER A 78 -3.10 0.46 10.04
C SER A 78 -2.03 0.89 9.02
N VAL A 79 -1.40 -0.05 8.31
CA VAL A 79 -0.42 0.28 7.27
C VAL A 79 -1.10 0.91 6.06
N TYR A 80 -2.26 0.40 5.64
CA TYR A 80 -3.04 0.97 4.54
C TYR A 80 -3.40 2.43 4.79
N ASP A 81 -3.95 2.75 5.98
CA ASP A 81 -4.28 4.11 6.37
C ASP A 81 -3.07 5.04 6.33
N LYS A 82 -1.92 4.56 6.80
CA LYS A 82 -0.67 5.30 6.75
C LYS A 82 -0.25 5.58 5.31
N VAL A 83 -0.22 4.56 4.45
CA VAL A 83 0.20 4.69 3.06
C VAL A 83 -0.69 5.69 2.32
N PHE A 84 -2.01 5.56 2.47
CA PHE A 84 -2.95 6.42 1.77
C PHE A 84 -2.83 7.89 2.20
N ARG A 85 -2.72 8.14 3.52
CA ARG A 85 -2.65 9.49 4.08
C ARG A 85 -1.28 10.15 3.88
N PHE A 86 -0.19 9.40 3.96
CA PHE A 86 1.16 9.98 3.96
C PHE A 86 1.89 9.81 2.63
N TYR A 87 1.76 8.67 1.95
CA TYR A 87 2.48 8.43 0.69
C TYR A 87 1.67 8.90 -0.52
N GLY A 88 0.34 8.78 -0.46
CA GLY A 88 -0.56 9.29 -1.50
C GLY A 88 -0.26 10.73 -1.93
N PRO A 89 -0.22 11.71 -1.01
CA PRO A 89 0.10 13.10 -1.34
C PRO A 89 1.50 13.26 -1.96
N ILE A 90 2.51 12.57 -1.41
CA ILE A 90 3.90 12.62 -1.90
C ILE A 90 4.01 12.09 -3.33
N ILE A 91 3.24 11.06 -3.67
CA ILE A 91 3.21 10.48 -5.02
C ILE A 91 2.47 11.40 -5.99
N ARG A 92 1.36 12.01 -5.56
CA ARG A 92 0.60 12.98 -6.37
C ARG A 92 1.26 14.35 -6.50
N GLY A 93 2.31 14.64 -5.73
CA GLY A 93 2.96 15.96 -5.69
C GLY A 93 2.19 17.00 -4.88
N GLU A 94 1.26 16.56 -4.03
CA GLU A 94 0.52 17.41 -3.10
C GLU A 94 1.38 17.67 -1.85
N LYS A 95 1.36 18.91 -1.32
CA LYS A 95 2.00 19.18 -0.02
C LYS A 95 1.20 18.42 1.04
N ALA A 96 1.87 17.55 1.81
CA ALA A 96 1.29 16.97 3.01
C ALA A 96 0.98 18.13 3.99
N THR A 97 -0.30 18.46 4.13
CA THR A 97 -0.82 19.48 5.06
C THR A 97 -1.02 18.92 6.44
#